data_AF-A0AAV0W9I8-F1
#
_entry.id   AF-A0AAV0W9I8-F1
#
_cell.length_a   1.000
_cell.length_b   1.000
_cell.length_c   1.000
_cell.angle_alpha   90.00
_cell.angle_beta   90.00
_cell.angle_gamma   90.00
#
_symmetry.space_group_name_H-M   'P 1'
#
loop_
_entity.id
_entity.type
_entity.pdbx_description
1 polymer ?
#
loop_
_entity_poly.entity_id
_entity_poly.type
_entity_poly.pdbx_seq_one_letter_code
_entity_poly.pdbx_strand_id
1 'polypeptide(L)'
;MYLKKLSQKKIKKGEIFGKEDDNGIVVSKFKDKRDIFLLSTRHKLDIIDTGKQSRKKESILKPDVILFYNAGKAGIDLSDQLASYSTPVRKSIRWYHKVMTEILLNTSVINAQIMYNMNHYDSKMNVKQFRESLIDKMLNLRPTSRKLAQQMAVPNTPKSTGNQ
;
A
#
# COMPACT_ATOMS: atom_id res chain seq x y z
N MET A 1 -14.46 5.00 -33.40
CA MET A 1 -15.76 4.29 -33.49
C MET A 1 -15.90 3.14 -32.48
N TYR A 2 -14.83 2.40 -32.17
CA TYR A 2 -14.86 1.24 -31.25
C TYR A 2 -15.13 1.59 -29.77
N LEU A 3 -14.55 2.67 -29.26
CA LEU A 3 -14.75 3.11 -27.86
C LEU A 3 -16.22 3.45 -27.55
N LYS A 4 -16.94 4.10 -28.47
CA LYS A 4 -18.37 4.38 -28.32
C LYS A 4 -19.20 3.10 -28.22
N LYS A 5 -18.92 2.10 -29.07
CA LYS A 5 -19.60 0.78 -29.03
C LYS A 5 -19.33 0.06 -27.71
N LEU A 6 -18.10 0.12 -27.22
CA LEU A 6 -17.70 -0.53 -25.97
C LEU A 6 -18.36 0.13 -24.75
N SER A 7 -18.41 1.47 -24.73
CA SER A 7 -19.09 2.24 -23.68
C SER A 7 -20.59 1.96 -23.59
N GLN A 8 -21.27 1.91 -24.73
CA GLN A 8 -22.73 1.74 -24.81
C GLN A 8 -23.20 0.30 -24.57
N LYS A 9 -22.32 -0.69 -24.69
CA LYS A 9 -22.69 -2.09 -24.49
C LYS A 9 -23.08 -2.35 -23.03
N LYS A 10 -24.29 -2.88 -22.84
CA LYS A 10 -24.77 -3.38 -21.54
C LYS A 10 -24.27 -4.83 -21.36
N ILE A 11 -23.65 -5.08 -20.21
CA ILE A 11 -23.11 -6.39 -19.81
C ILE A 11 -23.56 -6.70 -18.38
N LYS A 12 -23.67 -7.98 -18.02
CA LYS A 12 -24.07 -8.40 -16.67
C LYS A 12 -22.92 -8.25 -15.68
N LYS A 13 -23.23 -8.16 -14.39
CA LYS A 13 -22.22 -8.11 -13.34
C LYS A 13 -21.35 -9.38 -13.39
N GLY A 14 -20.03 -9.20 -13.35
CA GLY A 14 -19.04 -10.26 -13.45
C GLY A 14 -18.58 -10.54 -14.88
N GLU A 15 -19.21 -9.95 -15.91
CA GLU A 15 -18.79 -10.15 -17.30
C GLU A 15 -17.73 -9.12 -17.72
N ILE A 16 -16.86 -9.55 -18.62
CA ILE A 16 -15.91 -8.69 -19.35
C ILE A 16 -16.24 -8.71 -20.85
N PHE A 17 -16.13 -7.56 -21.48
CA PHE A 17 -16.23 -7.43 -22.93
C PHE A 17 -15.15 -6.50 -23.45
N GLY A 18 -14.43 -6.93 -24.48
CA GLY A 18 -13.39 -6.10 -25.08
C GLY A 18 -13.07 -6.49 -26.49
N LYS A 19 -12.14 -5.75 -27.09
CA LYS A 19 -11.51 -6.07 -28.35
C LYS A 19 -10.02 -5.81 -28.25
N GLU A 20 -9.28 -6.58 -29.01
CA GLU A 20 -7.85 -6.40 -29.25
C GLU A 20 -7.69 -5.75 -30.63
N ASP A 21 -6.79 -4.78 -30.72
CA ASP A 21 -6.34 -4.17 -31.98
C ASP A 21 -5.19 -4.99 -32.58
N ASP A 22 -4.90 -4.78 -33.87
CA ASP A 22 -3.82 -5.50 -34.57
C ASP A 22 -2.43 -5.22 -33.96
N ASN A 23 -2.30 -4.13 -33.19
CA ASN A 23 -1.11 -3.77 -32.43
C ASN A 23 -1.00 -4.47 -31.06
N GLY A 24 -1.90 -5.41 -30.73
CA GLY A 24 -1.93 -6.11 -29.44
C GLY A 24 -2.49 -5.27 -28.28
N ILE A 25 -3.19 -4.17 -28.59
CA ILE A 25 -3.81 -3.30 -27.58
C ILE A 25 -5.21 -3.80 -27.29
N VAL A 26 -5.45 -4.22 -26.05
CA VAL A 26 -6.75 -4.66 -25.56
C VAL A 26 -7.47 -3.51 -24.88
N VAL A 27 -8.65 -3.17 -25.40
CA VAL A 27 -9.61 -2.26 -24.76
C VAL A 27 -10.79 -3.06 -24.25
N SER A 28 -11.08 -2.96 -22.96
CA SER A 28 -12.14 -3.76 -22.35
C SER A 28 -12.99 -3.00 -21.33
N LYS A 29 -14.19 -3.53 -21.13
CA LYS A 29 -15.20 -3.07 -20.17
C LYS A 29 -15.53 -4.25 -19.27
N PHE A 30 -15.37 -4.06 -17.97
CA PHE A 30 -15.77 -5.02 -16.95
C PHE A 30 -16.90 -4.43 -16.11
N LYS A 31 -17.92 -5.23 -15.78
CA LYS A 31 -19.03 -4.80 -14.95
C LYS A 31 -18.91 -5.37 -13.55
N ASP A 32 -18.60 -4.52 -12.59
CA ASP A 32 -18.78 -4.85 -11.18
C ASP A 32 -20.01 -4.10 -10.61
N LYS A 33 -19.88 -3.37 -9.49
CA LYS A 33 -20.91 -2.42 -9.03
C LYS A 33 -21.09 -1.26 -10.02
N ARG A 34 -20.01 -0.87 -10.70
CA ARG A 34 -19.97 0.16 -11.74
C ARG A 34 -19.23 -0.38 -12.95
N ASP A 35 -19.37 0.32 -14.07
CA ASP A 35 -18.63 0.02 -15.28
C ASP A 35 -17.16 0.43 -15.07
N ILE A 36 -16.24 -0.50 -15.33
CA ILE A 36 -14.80 -0.27 -15.28
C ILE A 36 -14.26 -0.42 -16.70
N PHE A 37 -13.56 0.61 -17.17
CA PHE A 37 -12.91 0.62 -18.47
C PHE A 37 -11.42 0.39 -18.30
N LEU A 38 -10.87 -0.48 -19.14
CA LEU A 38 -9.51 -0.99 -19.03
C LEU A 38 -8.83 -0.88 -20.39
N LEU A 39 -7.53 -0.56 -20.33
CA LEU A 39 -6.64 -0.53 -21.48
C LEU A 39 -5.38 -1.30 -21.09
N SER A 40 -4.96 -2.25 -21.93
CA SER A 40 -3.84 -3.13 -21.65
C SER A 40 -3.12 -3.51 -22.93
N THR A 41 -1.80 -3.62 -22.88
CA THR A 41 -0.94 -4.07 -24.00
C THR A 41 -0.38 -5.48 -23.78
N ARG A 42 -0.76 -6.13 -22.67
CA ARG A 42 -0.20 -7.43 -22.23
C ARG A 42 -1.27 -8.45 -21.89
N HIS A 43 -2.35 -8.00 -21.27
CA HIS A 43 -3.38 -8.86 -20.69
C HIS A 43 -4.54 -9.06 -21.68
N LYS A 44 -5.00 -10.29 -21.81
CA LYS A 44 -6.19 -10.68 -22.57
C LYS A 44 -7.47 -10.48 -21.74
N LEU A 45 -8.60 -10.91 -22.28
CA LEU A 45 -9.92 -10.80 -21.66
C LEU A 45 -10.23 -11.95 -20.67
N ASP A 46 -9.20 -12.43 -19.98
CA ASP A 46 -9.32 -13.59 -19.09
C ASP A 46 -9.86 -13.17 -17.72
N ILE A 47 -10.78 -13.99 -17.18
CA ILE A 47 -11.32 -13.87 -15.83
C ILE A 47 -10.72 -14.98 -14.98
N ILE A 48 -10.16 -14.60 -13.83
CA ILE A 48 -9.48 -15.51 -12.91
C ILE A 48 -10.24 -15.53 -11.58
N ASP A 49 -10.30 -16.69 -10.93
CA ASP A 49 -10.73 -16.79 -9.54
C ASP A 49 -9.66 -16.21 -8.62
N THR A 50 -10.06 -15.24 -7.80
CA THR A 50 -9.16 -14.60 -6.84
C THR A 50 -8.82 -15.48 -5.64
N GLY A 51 -9.45 -16.65 -5.50
CA GLY A 51 -9.35 -17.51 -4.32
C GLY A 51 -10.01 -16.90 -3.07
N LYS A 52 -10.68 -15.75 -3.23
CA LYS A 52 -11.41 -15.07 -2.16
C LYS A 52 -12.89 -15.34 -2.31
N GLN A 53 -13.56 -15.55 -1.19
CA GLN A 53 -15.01 -15.69 -1.16
C GLN A 53 -15.69 -14.40 -0.71
N SER A 54 -16.83 -14.14 -1.33
CA SER A 54 -17.78 -13.11 -0.90
C SER A 54 -18.37 -13.47 0.46
N ARG A 55 -19.04 -12.50 1.12
CA ARG A 55 -19.81 -12.73 2.35
C ARG A 55 -20.87 -13.83 2.21
N LYS A 56 -21.31 -14.09 0.97
CA LYS A 56 -22.25 -15.15 0.60
C LYS A 56 -21.59 -16.50 0.27
N LYS A 57 -20.28 -16.65 0.53
CA LYS A 57 -19.46 -17.84 0.19
C LYS A 57 -19.32 -18.14 -1.32
N GLU A 58 -19.57 -17.14 -2.17
CA GLU A 58 -19.37 -17.25 -3.61
C GLU A 58 -17.92 -16.85 -3.97
N SER A 59 -17.26 -17.60 -4.86
CA SER A 59 -15.94 -17.22 -5.39
C SER A 59 -15.98 -15.86 -6.08
N ILE A 60 -15.02 -15.00 -5.78
CA ILE A 60 -14.88 -13.68 -6.39
C ILE A 60 -14.04 -13.83 -7.65
N LEU A 61 -14.69 -13.72 -8.80
CA LEU A 61 -14.06 -13.71 -10.11
C LEU A 61 -13.70 -12.27 -10.53
N LYS A 62 -12.48 -12.06 -11.00
CA LYS A 62 -12.02 -10.77 -11.53
C LYS A 62 -11.15 -10.94 -12.77
N PRO A 63 -11.18 -9.99 -13.71
CA PRO A 63 -10.24 -9.96 -14.81
C PRO A 63 -8.80 -9.93 -14.33
N ASP A 64 -7.92 -10.70 -14.98
CA ASP A 64 -6.49 -10.74 -14.66
C ASP A 64 -5.85 -9.34 -14.70
N VAL A 65 -6.20 -8.56 -15.73
CA VAL A 65 -5.75 -7.17 -15.90
C VAL A 65 -6.05 -6.28 -14.68
N ILE A 66 -7.17 -6.52 -13.98
CA ILE A 66 -7.53 -5.75 -12.78
C ILE A 66 -6.67 -6.18 -11.60
N LEU A 67 -6.38 -7.47 -11.47
CA LEU A 67 -5.53 -7.98 -10.40
C LEU A 67 -4.10 -7.46 -10.55
N PHE A 68 -3.55 -7.55 -11.77
CA PHE A 68 -2.24 -7.01 -12.10
C PHE A 68 -2.16 -5.50 -11.85
N TYR A 69 -3.14 -4.73 -12.33
CA TYR A 69 -3.19 -3.29 -12.10
C TYR A 69 -3.19 -2.94 -10.61
N ASN A 70 -4.04 -3.61 -9.81
CA ASN A 70 -4.10 -3.34 -8.38
C ASN A 70 -2.81 -3.73 -7.65
N ALA A 71 -2.16 -4.82 -8.07
CA ALA A 71 -0.86 -5.21 -7.51
C ALA A 71 0.21 -4.13 -7.77
N GLY A 72 0.26 -3.58 -8.98
CA GLY A 72 1.17 -2.47 -9.31
C GLY A 72 0.82 -1.16 -8.59
N LYS A 73 -0.48 -0.84 -8.47
CA LYS A 73 -0.94 0.39 -7.82
C LYS A 73 -0.77 0.38 -6.30
N ALA A 74 -0.84 -0.79 -5.67
CA ALA A 74 -0.71 -0.92 -4.22
C ALA A 74 0.60 -0.33 -3.67
N GLY A 75 1.68 -0.34 -4.46
CA GLY A 75 2.95 0.28 -4.07
C GLY A 75 2.87 1.81 -3.93
N ILE A 76 2.10 2.47 -4.80
CA ILE A 76 1.88 3.92 -4.75
C ILE A 76 1.07 4.26 -3.51
N ASP A 77 -0.07 3.57 -3.31
CA ASP A 77 -0.93 3.79 -2.14
C ASP A 77 -0.15 3.56 -0.83
N LEU A 78 0.72 2.54 -0.79
CA LEU A 78 1.59 2.30 0.37
C LEU A 78 2.59 3.43 0.57
N SER A 79 3.25 3.91 -0.49
CA SER A 79 4.19 5.02 -0.40
C SER A 79 3.52 6.29 0.14
N ASP A 80 2.36 6.65 -0.40
CA ASP A 80 1.54 7.78 0.06
C ASP A 80 1.12 7.60 1.52
N GLN A 81 0.75 6.37 1.91
CA GLN A 81 0.39 6.06 3.28
C GLN A 81 1.59 6.27 4.23
N LEU A 82 2.77 5.74 3.90
CA LEU A 82 4.00 5.91 4.69
C LEU A 82 4.41 7.39 4.76
N ALA A 83 4.22 8.15 3.69
CA ALA A 83 4.47 9.59 3.64
C ALA A 83 3.47 10.39 4.52
N SER A 84 2.21 9.97 4.57
CA SER A 84 1.21 10.60 5.43
C SER A 84 1.48 10.37 6.92
N TYR A 85 2.14 9.26 7.27
CA TYR A 85 2.47 8.95 8.65
C TYR A 85 3.57 9.89 9.15
N SER A 86 3.18 10.78 10.08
CA SER A 86 4.08 11.72 10.77
C SER A 86 4.73 12.77 9.87
N THR A 87 4.02 13.29 8.86
CA THR A 87 4.57 14.27 7.91
C THR A 87 5.20 15.49 8.61
N PRO A 88 6.46 15.85 8.29
CA PRO A 88 7.16 16.99 8.90
C PRO A 88 6.72 18.35 8.34
N VAL A 89 5.94 18.35 7.25
CA VAL A 89 5.41 19.54 6.58
C VAL A 89 4.63 20.43 7.55
N ARG A 90 4.98 21.72 7.57
CA ARG A 90 4.29 22.77 8.34
C ARG A 90 3.61 23.76 7.41
N LYS A 91 2.63 24.50 7.93
CA LYS A 91 2.03 25.64 7.23
C LYS A 91 3.12 26.66 6.91
N SER A 92 3.27 27.01 5.64
CA SER A 92 4.20 28.02 5.15
C SER A 92 3.52 28.83 4.05
N ILE A 93 3.81 30.14 4.00
CA ILE A 93 3.34 31.04 2.94
C ILE A 93 3.98 30.69 1.59
N ARG A 94 5.23 30.20 1.62
CA ARG A 94 6.01 29.92 0.42
C ARG A 94 5.89 28.45 0.05
N TRP A 95 5.29 28.16 -1.11
CA TRP A 95 4.99 26.79 -1.57
C TRP A 95 6.23 25.89 -1.68
N TYR A 96 7.39 26.46 -2.04
CA TYR A 96 8.62 25.68 -2.20
C TYR A 96 9.17 25.11 -0.88
N HIS A 97 8.89 25.75 0.27
CA HIS A 97 9.25 25.19 1.58
C HIS A 97 8.51 23.88 1.84
N LYS A 98 7.25 23.77 1.39
CA LYS A 98 6.46 22.55 1.50
C LYS A 98 7.09 21.43 0.69
N VAL A 99 7.45 21.72 -0.56
CA VAL A 99 8.09 20.75 -1.47
C VAL A 99 9.45 20.30 -0.92
N MET A 100 10.29 21.23 -0.48
CA MET A 100 11.60 20.92 0.12
C MET A 100 11.44 20.02 1.35
N THR A 101 10.50 20.34 2.24
CA THR A 101 10.25 19.56 3.46
C THR A 101 9.76 18.15 3.16
N GLU A 102 8.87 18.01 2.17
CA GLU A 102 8.34 16.73 1.74
C GLU A 102 9.43 15.83 1.15
N ILE A 103 10.23 16.37 0.22
CA ILE A 103 11.29 15.60 -0.45
C ILE A 103 12.38 15.19 0.55
N LEU A 104 12.87 16.13 1.36
CA LEU A 104 14.02 15.89 2.24
C LEU A 104 13.66 15.08 3.49
N LEU A 105 12.59 15.43 4.17
CA LEU A 105 12.27 14.85 5.48
C LEU A 105 11.26 13.71 5.42
N ASN A 106 10.55 13.56 4.29
CA ASN A 106 9.59 12.47 4.11
C ASN A 106 10.12 11.42 3.13
N THR A 107 10.21 11.76 1.83
CA THR A 107 10.60 10.82 0.77
C THR A 107 11.98 10.23 1.00
N SER A 108 12.99 11.08 1.29
CA SER A 108 14.36 10.62 1.49
C SER A 108 14.50 9.73 2.73
N VAL A 109 13.78 10.06 3.81
CA VAL A 109 13.80 9.27 5.06
C VAL A 109 13.14 7.90 4.87
N ILE A 110 12.00 7.84 4.16
CA ILE A 110 11.33 6.56 3.86
C ILE A 110 12.22 5.69 2.97
N ASN A 111 12.85 6.27 1.94
CA ASN A 111 13.77 5.54 1.08
C ASN A 111 14.98 5.01 1.88
N ALA A 112 15.55 5.81 2.78
CA ALA A 112 16.64 5.39 3.65
C ALA A 112 16.22 4.25 4.60
N GLN A 113 15.00 4.30 5.14
CA GLN A 113 14.45 3.22 5.95
C GLN A 113 14.25 1.93 5.14
N ILE A 114 13.74 2.03 3.91
CA ILE A 114 13.57 0.88 3.02
C ILE A 114 14.94 0.21 2.78
N MET A 115 15.95 1.00 2.43
CA MET A 115 17.33 0.52 2.27
C MET A 115 17.87 -0.12 3.56
N TYR A 116 17.62 0.49 4.71
CA TYR A 116 18.01 -0.07 6.00
C TYR A 116 17.37 -1.45 6.25
N ASN A 117 16.06 -1.57 6.01
CA ASN A 117 15.30 -2.80 6.21
C ASN A 117 15.62 -3.89 5.17
N MET A 118 16.12 -3.52 3.99
CA MET A 118 16.65 -4.47 3.01
C MET A 118 17.95 -5.11 3.50
N ASN A 119 18.80 -4.34 4.17
CA ASN A 119 20.08 -4.81 4.71
C ASN A 119 19.95 -5.49 6.08
N HIS A 120 18.86 -5.25 6.83
CA HIS A 120 18.62 -5.79 8.17
C HIS A 120 17.33 -6.60 8.21
N TYR A 121 17.37 -7.83 7.72
CA TYR A 121 16.19 -8.69 7.60
C TYR A 121 15.63 -9.13 8.97
N ASP A 122 16.48 -9.34 9.97
CA ASP A 122 16.10 -9.78 11.33
C ASP A 122 15.65 -8.64 12.26
N SER A 123 15.95 -7.38 11.92
CA SER A 123 15.67 -6.23 12.80
C SER A 123 15.07 -5.05 12.02
N LYS A 124 13.97 -5.33 11.32
CA LYS A 124 13.22 -4.30 10.59
C LYS A 124 12.66 -3.24 11.52
N MET A 125 12.86 -1.98 11.15
CA MET A 125 12.30 -0.84 11.87
C MET A 125 11.07 -0.31 11.15
N ASN A 126 10.04 0.05 11.93
CA ASN A 126 8.92 0.84 11.44
C ASN A 126 9.34 2.30 11.23
N VAL A 127 8.61 3.07 10.41
CA VAL A 127 8.90 4.46 10.04
C VAL A 127 9.11 5.34 11.27
N LYS A 128 8.25 5.16 12.29
CA LYS A 128 8.36 5.89 13.56
C LYS A 128 9.67 5.61 14.29
N GLN A 129 10.03 4.33 14.45
CA GLN A 129 11.26 3.93 15.13
C GLN A 129 12.50 4.39 14.38
N PHE A 130 12.47 4.31 13.05
CA PHE A 130 13.56 4.79 12.21
C PHE A 130 13.75 6.30 12.35
N ARG A 131 12.66 7.08 12.36
CA ARG A 131 12.71 8.54 12.58
C ARG A 131 13.22 8.90 13.97
N GLU A 132 12.74 8.22 15.01
CA GLU A 132 13.25 8.42 16.39
C GLU A 132 14.75 8.13 16.45
N SER A 133 15.20 7.01 15.88
CA SER A 133 16.63 6.67 15.85
C SER A 133 17.45 7.67 15.04
N LEU A 134 16.91 8.18 13.94
CA LEU A 134 17.55 9.20 13.12
C LEU A 134 17.72 10.51 13.91
N ILE A 135 16.67 10.97 14.59
CA ILE A 135 16.72 12.17 15.43
C ILE A 135 17.71 12.00 16.58
N ASP A 136 17.65 10.86 17.28
CA ASP A 136 18.55 10.56 18.39
C ASP A 136 20.02 10.61 17.93
N LYS A 137 20.34 10.03 16.77
CA LYS A 137 21.69 10.05 16.18
C LYS A 137 22.12 11.43 15.68
N MET A 138 21.25 12.18 15.01
CA MET A 138 21.59 13.51 14.48
C MET A 138 21.81 14.55 15.58
N LEU A 139 21.13 14.40 16.72
CA LEU A 139 21.19 15.34 17.84
C LEU A 139 22.05 14.83 19.01
N ASN A 140 22.74 13.68 18.85
CA ASN A 140 23.51 13.02 19.91
C ASN A 140 22.73 12.81 21.22
N LEU A 141 21.44 12.46 21.10
CA LEU A 141 20.57 12.21 22.24
C LEU A 141 20.70 10.77 22.74
N ARG A 142 20.32 10.56 24.00
CA ARG A 142 20.16 9.19 24.53
C ARG A 142 18.98 8.52 23.83
N PRO A 143 19.06 7.21 23.52
CA PRO A 143 18.04 6.53 22.73
C PRO A 143 16.67 6.58 23.42
N THR A 144 15.70 7.23 22.78
CA THR A 144 14.34 7.44 23.28
C THR A 144 13.56 6.11 23.32
N SER A 145 13.92 5.15 22.47
CA SER A 145 13.20 3.89 22.26
C SER A 145 13.35 2.83 23.38
N ARG A 146 14.15 3.04 24.43
CA ARG A 146 14.28 2.05 25.54
C ARG A 146 13.05 1.95 26.45
N LYS A 147 12.10 2.89 26.42
CA LYS A 147 10.95 2.91 27.34
C LYS A 147 9.87 1.85 27.05
N LEU A 148 9.82 1.24 25.86
CA LEU A 148 8.79 0.23 25.53
C LEU A 148 9.19 -1.21 25.87
N ALA A 149 10.48 -1.56 25.82
CA ALA A 149 10.95 -2.91 26.15
C ALA A 149 10.81 -3.25 27.65
N GLN A 150 10.75 -2.23 28.53
CA GLN A 150 10.64 -2.43 29.98
C GLN A 150 9.21 -2.72 30.46
N GLN A 151 8.18 -2.52 29.64
CA GLN A 151 6.78 -2.85 30.01
C GLN A 151 6.38 -4.29 29.67
N MET A 152 7.11 -4.96 28.76
CA MET A 152 6.85 -6.36 28.39
C MET A 152 7.69 -7.37 29.20
N ALA A 153 8.65 -6.89 30.00
CA ALA A 153 9.61 -7.72 30.74
C ALA A 153 9.30 -7.84 32.23
N VAL A 154 8.04 -7.66 32.65
CA VAL A 154 7.61 -8.06 34.01
C VAL A 154 7.11 -9.51 33.92
N PRO A 155 7.82 -10.49 34.49
CA PRO A 155 7.26 -11.82 34.66
C PRO A 155 6.08 -11.70 35.61
N ASN A 156 4.91 -12.19 35.22
CA ASN A 156 3.85 -12.50 36.17
C ASN A 156 4.41 -13.54 37.14
N THR A 157 4.83 -13.11 38.32
CA THR A 157 5.13 -14.03 39.42
C THR A 157 3.81 -14.64 39.89
N PRO A 158 3.72 -15.98 40.02
CA PRO A 158 2.57 -16.62 40.64
C PRO A 158 2.46 -16.12 42.08
N LYS A 159 1.27 -15.69 42.49
CA LYS A 159 0.96 -15.46 43.90
C LYS A 159 1.13 -16.79 44.63
N SER A 160 2.16 -16.88 45.47
CA SER A 160 2.34 -17.98 46.40
C SER A 160 1.18 -17.98 47.39
N THR A 161 0.53 -19.14 47.47
CA THR A 161 -0.25 -19.61 48.61
C THR A 161 0.59 -19.53 49.88
N GLY A 162 0.00 -19.01 50.95
CA GLY A 162 0.62 -18.93 52.28
C GLY A 162 -0.41 -18.51 53.31
N ASN A 163 -0.84 -19.48 54.11
CA ASN A 163 -1.89 -19.42 55.13
C ASN A 163 -1.59 -18.43 56.28
N GLN A 164 -2.66 -17.81 56.80
CA GLN A 164 -3.03 -17.88 58.21
C GLN A 164 -4.53 -18.15 58.30
#